data_AF-A0ABD0N8H4-F1
#
_entry.id   AF-A0ABD0N8H4-F1
#
_cell.length_a   1.000
_cell.length_b   1.000
_cell.length_c   1.000
_cell.angle_alpha   90.00
_cell.angle_beta   90.00
_cell.angle_gamma   90.00
#
_symmetry.space_group_name_H-M   'P 1'
#
loop_
_entity.id
_entity.type
_entity.pdbx_description
1 polymer ?
#
loop_
_entity_poly.entity_id
_entity_poly.type
_entity_poly.pdbx_seq_one_letter_code
_entity_poly.pdbx_strand_id
1 'polypeptide(L)' 'PVPIDDSFCGLDINQPLGGSQLVTGHTLYTEMTSYVYNGYCVAFVGTKSGRLKK' A
#
# COMPACT_ATOMS: atom_id res chain seq x y z
N PRO A 1 15.75 -20.13 17.47
CA PRO A 1 15.06 -19.06 16.70
C PRO A 1 15.02 -19.44 15.23
N VAL A 2 13.83 -19.38 14.62
CA VAL A 2 13.70 -19.61 13.18
C VAL A 2 14.10 -18.31 12.46
N PRO A 3 15.01 -18.35 11.47
CA PRO A 3 15.28 -17.18 10.64
C PRO A 3 13.99 -16.74 9.93
N ILE A 4 13.66 -15.46 10.06
CA ILE A 4 12.53 -14.84 9.37
C ILE A 4 13.12 -14.00 8.25
N ASP A 5 12.82 -14.34 7.00
CA ASP A 5 13.21 -13.61 5.80
C ASP A 5 11.99 -13.11 5.02
N ASP A 6 12.22 -12.41 3.91
CA ASP A 6 11.17 -11.83 3.07
C ASP A 6 10.23 -12.88 2.45
N SER A 7 10.65 -14.15 2.40
CA SER A 7 9.90 -15.27 1.85
C SER A 7 9.30 -16.18 2.92
N PHE A 8 9.31 -15.76 4.20
CA PHE A 8 8.77 -16.54 5.29
C PHE A 8 7.25 -16.75 5.14
N CYS A 9 6.84 -18.01 4.98
CA CYS A 9 5.44 -18.39 4.76
C CYS A 9 4.74 -18.96 6.00
N GLY A 10 5.25 -18.69 7.20
CA GLY A 10 4.63 -19.13 8.47
C GLY A 10 5.05 -20.53 8.93
N LEU A 11 4.60 -20.87 10.14
CA LEU A 11 4.74 -22.17 10.81
C LEU A 11 3.41 -22.52 11.49
N ASP A 12 3.30 -23.72 12.06
CA ASP A 12 2.13 -24.13 12.85
C ASP A 12 1.97 -23.35 14.17
N ILE A 13 3.06 -22.77 14.69
CA ILE A 13 3.12 -21.94 15.88
C ILE A 13 3.03 -20.44 15.58
N ASN A 14 2.62 -19.64 16.58
CA ASN A 14 2.55 -18.17 16.54
C ASN A 14 1.67 -17.60 15.41
N GLN A 15 0.68 -18.38 14.97
CA GLN A 15 -0.33 -17.96 14.01
C GLN A 15 -1.75 -18.17 14.57
N PRO A 16 -2.69 -17.25 14.28
CA PRO A 16 -2.50 -15.99 13.57
C PRO A 16 -1.75 -14.95 14.43
N LEU A 17 -0.95 -14.10 13.79
CA LEU A 17 -0.19 -13.04 14.46
C LEU A 17 -0.89 -11.67 14.27
N GLY A 18 -0.99 -10.89 15.34
CA GLY A 18 -1.51 -9.51 15.30
C GLY A 18 -0.43 -8.46 15.51
N GLY A 19 -0.85 -7.21 15.76
CA GLY A 19 0.04 -6.11 16.13
C GLY A 19 -0.74 -4.90 16.61
N SER A 20 -0.22 -4.17 17.61
CA SER A 20 -0.85 -2.95 18.14
C SER A 20 -0.34 -1.68 17.49
N GLN A 21 0.85 -1.74 16.86
CA GLN A 21 1.44 -0.60 16.17
C GLN A 21 0.90 -0.50 14.75
N LEU A 22 0.43 0.68 14.37
CA LEU A 22 -0.09 0.95 13.04
C LEU A 22 1.04 1.16 12.03
N VAL A 23 0.83 0.68 10.81
CA VAL A 23 1.66 1.06 9.65
C VAL A 23 1.22 2.44 9.16
N THR A 24 2.17 3.35 8.95
CA THR A 24 1.90 4.70 8.43
C THR A 24 2.21 4.76 6.94
N GLY A 25 1.41 5.53 6.19
CA GLY A 25 1.61 5.78 4.77
C GLY A 25 1.99 7.23 4.48
N HIS A 26 2.44 7.49 3.26
CA HIS A 26 2.65 8.85 2.76
C HIS A 26 1.37 9.36 2.10
N THR A 27 0.71 10.36 2.69
CA THR A 27 -0.56 10.87 2.19
C THR A 27 -0.37 11.72 0.94
N LEU A 28 -0.96 11.27 -0.17
CA LEU A 28 -0.99 12.00 -1.45
C LEU A 28 -2.41 12.51 -1.76
N TYR A 29 -3.34 11.63 -2.11
CA TYR A 29 -4.75 11.94 -2.41
C TYR A 29 -5.68 10.74 -2.15
N THR A 30 -6.98 10.99 -2.06
CA THR A 30 -8.05 9.97 -1.93
C THR A 30 -8.60 9.58 -3.31
N GLU A 31 -8.99 8.31 -3.53
CA GLU A 31 -9.59 7.81 -4.78
C GLU A 31 -8.71 8.03 -6.03
N MET A 32 -7.67 7.18 -6.14
CA MET A 32 -6.60 7.34 -7.14
C MET A 32 -6.42 6.08 -7.99
N THR A 33 -6.13 6.29 -9.27
CA THR A 33 -5.46 5.31 -10.14
C THR A 33 -4.19 5.94 -10.71
N SER A 34 -3.18 5.14 -11.05
CA SER A 34 -1.89 5.66 -11.50
C SER A 34 -1.21 4.76 -12.51
N TYR A 35 -0.40 5.36 -13.38
CA TYR A 35 0.52 4.62 -14.24
C TYR A 35 1.82 5.40 -14.43
N VAL A 36 2.87 4.69 -14.85
CA VAL A 36 4.17 5.29 -15.15
C VAL A 36 4.22 5.70 -16.61
N TYR A 37 4.55 6.97 -16.86
CA TYR A 37 4.75 7.53 -18.19
C TYR A 37 6.09 8.24 -18.27
N ASN A 38 6.98 7.76 -19.15
CA ASN A 38 8.32 8.34 -19.33
C ASN A 38 9.09 8.56 -18.00
N GLY A 39 8.99 7.60 -17.08
CA GLY A 39 9.63 7.68 -15.75
C GLY A 39 8.87 8.48 -14.70
N TYR A 40 7.76 9.15 -15.05
CA TYR A 40 6.92 9.87 -14.10
C TYR A 40 5.72 9.03 -13.65
N CYS A 41 5.43 9.01 -12.35
CA CYS A 41 4.17 8.48 -11.84
C CYS A 41 3.06 9.53 -12.07
N VAL A 42 2.14 9.24 -12.99
CA VAL A 42 0.98 10.08 -13.26
C VAL A 42 -0.21 9.56 -12.46
N ALA A 43 -0.76 10.42 -11.61
CA ALA A 43 -1.84 10.10 -10.69
C ALA A 43 -3.15 10.72 -11.15
N PHE A 44 -4.20 9.91 -11.33
CA PHE A 44 -5.53 10.39 -11.66
C PHE A 44 -6.41 10.34 -10.42
N VAL A 45 -6.90 11.49 -10.00
CA VAL A 45 -7.68 11.64 -8.77
C VAL A 45 -9.11 12.05 -9.13
N GLY A 46 -10.06 11.18 -8.78
CA GLY A 46 -11.49 11.46 -8.90
C GLY A 46 -11.93 12.50 -7.86
N THR A 47 -12.83 13.40 -8.22
CA THR A 47 -13.46 14.30 -7.26
C THR A 47 -14.95 14.03 -7.14
N LYS A 48 -15.52 14.31 -5.97
CA LYS A 48 -16.97 14.26 -5.72
C LYS A 48 -17.81 15.10 -6.70
N SER A 49 -17.21 16.09 -7.35
CA SER A 49 -17.87 16.94 -8.35
C SER A 49 -17.81 16.36 -9.77
N GLY A 50 -17.40 15.10 -9.93
CA GLY A 50 -17.27 14.44 -11.22
C GLY A 50 -16.11 14.96 -12.08
N ARG A 51 -15.05 15.51 -11.46
CA ARG A 51 -13.84 15.95 -12.18
C ARG A 51 -12.69 14.97 -11.98
N LEU A 52 -11.78 14.95 -12.94
CA LEU A 52 -10.57 14.15 -12.90
C LEU A 52 -9.35 15.08 -12.87
N LYS A 53 -8.56 15.01 -11.81
CA LYS A 53 -7.24 15.69 -11.73
C LYS A 53 -6.15 14.74 -12.23
N LYS A 54 -5.09 15.29 -12.80
CA LYS A 54 -3.87 14.58 -13.21
C LYS A 54 -2.67 15.18 -12.49
#